data_AF-A0A7G8J9X5-F1
#
_entry.id   AF-A0A7G8J9X5-F1
#
_cell.length_a   1.000
_cell.length_b   1.000
_cell.length_c   1.000
_cell.angle_alpha   90.00
_cell.angle_beta   90.00
_cell.angle_gamma   90.00
#
_symmetry.space_group_name_H-M   'P 1'
#
loop_
_entity.id
_entity.type
_entity.pdbx_description
1 polymer ?
#
loop_
_entity_poly.entity_id
_entity_poly.type
_entity_poly.pdbx_seq_one_letter_code
_entity_poly.pdbx_strand_id
1 'polypeptide(L)'
;MIGWAGFGLSAASGGGTNSGTLPRVLFIGAMVASTDASAVLVLLRPLAGRLPKRLIDLIECESGFNDPMAVVLAGLALALAGGDGVAAGVLVTDVVRQFVLGILLGFIGGTLTLQLLGSRLTLNHAAMLPVVSLALLMVLTGGTLLVGGSPLLAAYVAGLGLGNGPSLDRTALAEAHSSYAKMAELLLFLCMGLVVAPQDVVYASGWAFVLFLLMQAVRFLMVHALLWHTTFTKPEQIFVSCAGLRGAVPIALAIDAWSSGISWGASMPPLALAVVLYGLFIQGFALVPLAERMNLTLPSPQQDPDAAA
;
A
#
# COMPACT_ATOMS: atom_id res chain seq x y z
N MET A 1 -11.57 -27.86 2.77
CA MET A 1 -10.64 -28.35 3.82
C MET A 1 -9.27 -28.83 3.30
N ILE A 2 -9.02 -29.01 1.99
CA ILE A 2 -7.72 -29.56 1.49
C ILE A 2 -6.67 -28.48 1.13
N GLY A 3 -7.06 -27.22 0.92
CA GLY A 3 -6.14 -26.19 0.40
C GLY A 3 -5.17 -25.53 1.40
N TRP A 4 -5.35 -25.75 2.71
CA TRP A 4 -4.61 -25.05 3.77
C TRP A 4 -3.70 -25.94 4.61
N ALA A 5 -4.00 -27.24 4.74
CA ALA A 5 -3.12 -28.20 5.42
C ALA A 5 -1.73 -28.31 4.74
N GLY A 6 -1.65 -27.95 3.45
CA GLY A 6 -0.37 -27.85 2.72
C GLY A 6 0.52 -26.67 3.12
N PHE A 7 0.01 -25.67 3.85
CA PHE A 7 0.79 -24.50 4.27
C PHE A 7 1.85 -24.85 5.33
N GLY A 8 1.51 -25.72 6.30
CA GLY A 8 2.43 -26.13 7.37
C GLY A 8 3.32 -27.32 7.02
N LEU A 9 2.81 -28.29 6.25
CA LEU A 9 3.53 -29.52 5.93
C LEU A 9 4.48 -29.38 4.74
N SER A 10 4.19 -28.51 3.75
CA SER A 10 5.10 -28.31 2.61
C SER A 10 6.35 -27.50 2.96
N ALA A 11 6.30 -26.67 4.01
CA ALA A 11 7.47 -25.91 4.47
C ALA A 11 8.38 -26.74 5.40
N ALA A 12 7.82 -27.73 6.10
CA ALA A 12 8.55 -28.58 7.05
C ALA A 12 8.99 -29.93 6.46
N SER A 13 8.32 -30.44 5.42
CA SER A 13 8.74 -31.65 4.72
C SER A 13 9.41 -31.28 3.40
N GLY A 14 10.71 -31.57 3.30
CA GLY A 14 11.52 -31.37 2.10
C GLY A 14 11.11 -32.29 0.93
N GLY A 15 9.86 -32.18 0.49
CA GLY A 15 9.30 -32.92 -0.64
C GLY A 15 8.88 -31.97 -1.73
N GLY A 16 9.59 -32.01 -2.85
CA GLY A 16 9.21 -31.49 -4.18
C GLY A 16 8.52 -30.14 -4.24
N THR A 17 9.22 -29.11 -4.73
CA THR A 17 8.61 -27.83 -5.11
C THR A 17 7.52 -28.05 -6.16
N ASN A 18 6.28 -28.25 -5.72
CA ASN A 18 5.11 -28.19 -6.60
C ASN A 18 5.14 -26.84 -7.31
N SER A 19 5.07 -26.84 -8.63
CA SER A 19 5.16 -25.65 -9.49
C SER A 19 4.15 -24.55 -9.12
N GLY A 20 3.04 -24.89 -8.44
CA GLY A 20 2.05 -23.93 -7.94
C GLY A 20 2.32 -23.33 -6.55
N THR A 21 3.27 -23.85 -5.76
CA THR A 21 3.49 -23.37 -4.37
C THR A 21 4.27 -22.07 -4.32
N LEU A 22 5.33 -21.94 -5.12
CA LEU A 22 6.17 -20.73 -5.15
C LEU A 22 5.41 -19.49 -5.63
N PRO A 23 4.62 -19.53 -6.72
CA PRO A 23 3.78 -18.40 -7.13
C PRO A 23 2.78 -18.00 -6.04
N ARG A 24 2.14 -18.98 -5.40
CA ARG A 24 1.16 -18.70 -4.34
C ARG A 24 1.80 -18.03 -3.11
N VAL A 25 2.95 -18.51 -2.64
CA VAL A 25 3.64 -17.93 -1.49
C VAL A 25 4.18 -16.53 -1.80
N LEU A 26 4.73 -16.33 -3.01
CA LEU A 26 5.16 -15.02 -3.48
C LEU A 26 3.99 -14.03 -3.53
N PHE A 27 2.84 -14.46 -4.06
CA PHE A 27 1.63 -13.65 -4.13
C PHE A 27 1.15 -13.26 -2.73
N ILE A 28 1.03 -14.21 -1.80
CA ILE A 28 0.59 -13.94 -0.43
C ILE A 28 1.55 -12.95 0.25
N GLY A 29 2.86 -13.13 0.07
CA GLY A 29 3.88 -12.21 0.59
C GLY A 29 3.73 -10.79 0.03
N ALA A 30 3.58 -10.67 -1.28
CA ALA A 30 3.37 -9.39 -1.96
C ALA A 30 2.08 -8.71 -1.50
N MET A 31 0.98 -9.46 -1.46
CA MET A 31 -0.34 -9.00 -1.02
C MET A 31 -0.30 -8.38 0.36
N VAL A 32 0.48 -8.95 1.30
CA VAL A 32 0.49 -8.50 2.69
C VAL A 32 1.67 -7.58 3.06
N ALA A 33 2.57 -7.33 2.11
CA ALA A 33 3.69 -6.39 2.25
C ALA A 33 3.24 -4.92 2.12
N SER A 34 2.16 -4.66 1.39
CA SER A 34 1.59 -3.32 1.27
C SER A 34 1.01 -2.84 2.61
N THR A 35 1.29 -1.58 2.92
CA THR A 35 0.90 -0.91 4.16
C THR A 35 0.30 0.44 3.81
N ASP A 36 -0.74 0.87 4.52
CA ASP A 36 -1.51 2.07 4.21
C ASP A 36 -1.27 3.15 5.27
N ALA A 37 -0.42 4.12 4.93
CA ALA A 37 -0.18 5.29 5.77
C ALA A 37 -1.44 6.14 5.98
N SER A 38 -2.33 6.22 5.00
CA SER A 38 -3.57 7.00 5.11
C SER A 38 -4.47 6.44 6.20
N ALA A 39 -4.61 5.12 6.27
CA ALA A 39 -5.37 4.46 7.35
C ALA A 39 -4.74 4.70 8.73
N VAL A 40 -3.41 4.61 8.82
CA VAL A 40 -2.66 4.87 10.06
C VAL A 40 -2.87 6.32 10.53
N LEU A 41 -2.72 7.28 9.62
CA LEU A 41 -2.87 8.71 9.95
C LEU A 41 -4.31 9.06 10.33
N VAL A 42 -5.31 8.40 9.74
CA VAL A 42 -6.72 8.53 10.17
C VAL A 42 -6.92 8.06 11.60
N LEU A 43 -6.32 6.92 11.99
CA LEU A 43 -6.38 6.42 13.37
C LEU A 43 -5.61 7.31 14.36
N LEU A 44 -4.53 7.93 13.90
CA LEU A 44 -3.70 8.85 14.69
C LEU A 44 -4.22 10.29 14.69
N ARG A 45 -5.38 10.59 14.09
CA ARG A 45 -6.02 11.92 14.15
C ARG A 45 -6.14 12.50 15.58
N PRO A 46 -6.46 11.71 16.63
CA PRO A 46 -6.47 12.22 18.01
C PRO A 46 -5.10 12.76 18.49
N LEU A 47 -4.01 12.33 17.83
CA LEU A 47 -2.64 12.73 18.09
C LEU A 47 -2.07 13.65 16.99
N ALA A 48 -2.93 14.20 16.11
CA ALA A 48 -2.51 15.07 15.03
C ALA A 48 -1.72 16.28 15.58
N GLY A 49 -0.56 16.55 14.99
CA GLY A 49 0.35 17.61 15.44
C GLY A 49 1.15 17.29 16.71
N ARG A 50 0.91 16.15 17.35
CA ARG A 50 1.65 15.71 18.55
C ARG A 50 2.70 14.64 18.24
N LEU A 51 2.68 14.03 17.06
CA LEU A 51 3.71 13.06 16.68
C LEU A 51 4.91 13.74 16.01
N PRO A 52 6.14 13.23 16.20
CA PRO A 52 7.32 13.76 15.52
C PRO A 52 7.14 13.72 14.01
N LYS A 53 7.38 14.84 13.33
CA LYS A 53 7.22 14.93 11.87
C LYS A 53 8.02 13.85 11.12
N ARG A 54 9.25 13.58 11.55
CA ARG A 54 10.13 12.53 11.00
C ARG A 54 9.50 11.13 10.98
N LEU A 55 8.61 10.85 11.93
CA LEU A 55 7.93 9.56 12.06
C LEU A 55 6.79 9.44 11.04
N ILE A 56 6.03 10.52 10.88
CA ILE A 56 4.98 10.64 9.87
C ILE A 56 5.60 10.52 8.46
N ASP A 57 6.63 11.31 8.19
CA ASP A 57 7.34 11.32 6.91
C ASP A 57 7.88 9.92 6.56
N LEU A 58 8.40 9.17 7.55
CA LEU A 58 8.88 7.80 7.35
C LEU A 58 7.74 6.83 7.00
N ILE A 59 6.62 6.88 7.72
CA ILE A 59 5.47 6.00 7.49
C ILE A 59 4.84 6.28 6.12
N GLU A 60 4.70 7.55 5.73
CA GLU A 60 4.20 7.95 4.42
C GLU A 60 5.13 7.48 3.29
N CYS A 61 6.45 7.65 3.47
CA CYS A 61 7.44 7.18 2.50
C CYS A 61 7.43 5.66 2.37
N GLU A 62 7.43 4.92 3.49
CA GLU A 62 7.37 3.45 3.50
C GLU A 62 6.13 2.94 2.75
N SER A 63 4.95 3.47 3.07
CA SER A 63 3.68 3.11 2.42
C SER A 63 3.71 3.41 0.92
N GLY A 64 4.18 4.59 0.53
CA GLY A 64 4.24 5.01 -0.87
C GLY A 64 5.14 4.13 -1.75
N PHE A 65 6.24 3.61 -1.22
CA PHE A 65 7.13 2.70 -1.96
C PHE A 65 6.66 1.24 -1.94
N ASN A 66 6.05 0.79 -0.84
CA ASN A 66 5.61 -0.60 -0.70
C ASN A 66 4.48 -0.96 -1.66
N ASP A 67 3.55 -0.04 -1.93
CA ASP A 67 2.36 -0.31 -2.76
C ASP A 67 2.71 -0.66 -4.22
N PRO A 68 3.52 0.14 -4.96
CA PRO A 68 3.98 -0.24 -6.29
C PRO A 68 4.75 -1.57 -6.31
N MET A 69 5.61 -1.80 -5.31
CA MET A 69 6.37 -3.05 -5.17
C MET A 69 5.45 -4.25 -5.00
N ALA A 70 4.44 -4.14 -4.13
CA ALA A 70 3.45 -5.19 -3.88
C ALA A 70 2.68 -5.55 -5.15
N VAL A 71 2.22 -4.54 -5.92
CA VAL A 71 1.48 -4.78 -7.16
C VAL A 71 2.33 -5.48 -8.21
N VAL A 72 3.58 -5.04 -8.40
CA VAL A 72 4.48 -5.65 -9.39
C VAL A 72 4.82 -7.09 -9.00
N LEU A 73 5.14 -7.36 -7.73
CA LEU A 73 5.43 -8.72 -7.23
C LEU A 73 4.21 -9.64 -7.27
N ALA A 74 3.01 -9.12 -7.02
CA ALA A 74 1.77 -9.87 -7.13
C ALA A 74 1.46 -10.24 -8.58
N GLY A 75 1.59 -9.29 -9.53
CA GLY A 75 1.45 -9.56 -10.96
C GLY A 75 2.45 -10.61 -11.45
N LEU A 76 3.70 -10.51 -10.99
CA LEU A 76 4.74 -11.49 -11.25
C LEU A 76 4.36 -12.91 -10.79
N ALA A 77 3.79 -12.99 -9.59
CA ALA A 77 3.33 -14.24 -9.02
C ALA A 77 2.15 -14.83 -9.81
N LEU A 78 1.22 -14.00 -10.28
CA LEU A 78 0.12 -14.45 -11.12
C LEU A 78 0.63 -14.95 -12.49
N ALA A 79 1.57 -14.24 -13.11
CA ALA A 79 2.18 -14.65 -14.38
C ALA A 79 2.90 -16.01 -14.26
N LEU A 80 3.64 -16.23 -13.17
CA LEU A 80 4.27 -17.54 -12.89
C LEU A 80 3.25 -18.67 -12.72
N ALA A 81 2.13 -18.39 -12.07
CA ALA A 81 1.07 -19.37 -11.84
C ALA A 81 0.30 -19.72 -13.12
N GLY A 82 0.22 -18.81 -14.09
CA GLY A 82 -0.37 -19.03 -15.42
C GLY A 82 0.40 -20.03 -16.29
N GLY A 83 1.63 -20.41 -15.90
CA GLY A 83 2.39 -21.44 -16.58
C GLY A 83 3.20 -20.95 -17.79
N ASP A 84 3.43 -19.64 -17.92
CA ASP A 84 4.17 -19.04 -19.05
C ASP A 84 5.65 -19.48 -19.16
N GLY A 85 6.12 -20.44 -18.35
CA GLY A 85 7.45 -21.04 -18.47
C GLY A 85 8.57 -20.00 -18.44
N VAL A 86 8.30 -18.84 -17.84
CA VAL A 86 9.15 -17.67 -17.98
C VAL A 86 10.42 -17.90 -17.17
N ALA A 87 11.57 -17.90 -17.85
CA ALA A 87 12.85 -18.00 -17.19
C ALA A 87 12.99 -16.88 -16.14
N ALA A 88 13.55 -17.20 -14.97
CA ALA A 88 13.69 -16.24 -13.87
C ALA A 88 14.39 -14.91 -14.28
N GLY A 89 15.28 -14.95 -15.28
CA GLY A 89 15.91 -13.75 -15.83
C GLY A 89 14.95 -12.85 -16.61
N VAL A 90 13.94 -13.39 -17.29
CA VAL A 90 12.93 -12.61 -18.01
C VAL A 90 11.97 -11.95 -17.02
N LEU A 91 11.63 -12.63 -15.92
CA LEU A 91 10.85 -12.06 -14.81
C LEU A 91 11.52 -10.81 -14.21
N VAL A 92 12.79 -10.93 -13.83
CA VAL A 92 13.54 -9.81 -13.23
C VAL A 92 13.64 -8.66 -14.23
N THR A 93 13.86 -8.96 -15.51
CA THR A 93 13.90 -7.96 -16.57
C THR A 93 12.56 -7.23 -16.69
N ASP A 94 11.43 -7.94 -16.60
CA ASP A 94 10.12 -7.34 -16.70
C ASP A 94 9.78 -6.46 -15.49
N VAL A 95 10.12 -6.91 -14.28
CA VAL A 95 10.01 -6.08 -13.06
C VAL A 95 10.82 -4.80 -13.22
N VAL A 96 12.10 -4.91 -13.58
CA VAL A 96 12.97 -3.73 -13.77
C VAL A 96 12.41 -2.82 -14.86
N ARG A 97 11.92 -3.38 -15.96
CA ARG A 97 11.26 -2.62 -17.04
C ARG A 97 10.04 -1.87 -16.52
N GLN A 98 9.15 -2.52 -15.78
CA GLN A 98 7.95 -1.90 -15.21
C GLN A 98 8.30 -0.73 -14.28
N PHE A 99 9.36 -0.89 -13.47
CA PHE A 99 9.88 0.16 -12.59
C PHE A 99 10.48 1.34 -13.35
N VAL A 100 11.42 1.06 -14.27
CA VAL A 100 12.11 2.10 -15.04
C VAL A 100 11.11 2.89 -15.89
N LEU A 101 10.21 2.20 -16.59
CA LEU A 101 9.18 2.86 -17.39
C LEU A 101 8.16 3.60 -16.51
N GLY A 102 7.77 3.03 -15.37
CA GLY A 102 6.87 3.70 -14.44
C GLY A 102 7.45 5.01 -13.91
N ILE A 103 8.72 5.01 -13.50
CA ILE A 103 9.41 6.23 -13.03
C ILE A 103 9.57 7.24 -14.16
N LEU A 104 10.04 6.80 -15.33
CA LEU A 104 10.30 7.66 -16.47
C LEU A 104 9.00 8.32 -16.97
N LEU A 105 7.98 7.52 -17.23
CA LEU A 105 6.68 8.01 -17.71
C LEU A 105 5.97 8.82 -16.63
N GLY A 106 6.07 8.44 -15.35
CA GLY A 106 5.55 9.23 -14.24
C GLY A 106 6.20 10.60 -14.14
N PHE A 107 7.52 10.69 -14.31
CA PHE A 107 8.23 11.96 -14.31
C PHE A 107 7.85 12.84 -15.51
N ILE A 108 7.84 12.27 -16.73
CA ILE A 108 7.46 12.99 -17.95
C ILE A 108 5.98 13.43 -17.87
N GLY A 109 5.09 12.52 -17.47
CA GLY A 109 3.67 12.78 -17.35
C GLY A 109 3.34 13.79 -16.26
N GLY A 110 3.99 13.70 -15.10
CA GLY A 110 3.84 14.65 -14.00
C GLY A 110 4.32 16.05 -14.38
N THR A 111 5.49 16.16 -15.01
CA THR A 111 6.02 17.45 -15.49
C THR A 111 5.14 18.06 -16.58
N LEU A 112 4.67 17.25 -17.53
CA LEU A 112 3.72 17.70 -18.56
C LEU A 112 2.39 18.16 -17.95
N THR A 113 1.86 17.40 -16.99
CA THR A 113 0.64 17.77 -16.25
C THR A 113 0.82 19.10 -15.55
N LEU A 114 1.93 19.29 -14.83
CA LEU A 114 2.25 20.55 -14.14
C LEU A 114 2.33 21.73 -15.11
N GLN A 115 2.97 21.55 -16.28
CA GLN A 115 3.05 22.58 -17.31
C GLN A 115 1.70 22.92 -17.93
N LEU A 116 0.90 21.90 -18.29
CA LEU A 116 -0.43 22.08 -18.88
C LEU A 116 -1.36 22.81 -17.91
N LEU A 117 -1.32 22.43 -16.64
CA LEU A 117 -2.20 22.96 -15.61
C LEU A 117 -1.75 24.35 -15.13
N GLY A 118 -0.44 24.60 -15.07
CA GLY A 118 0.14 25.90 -14.71
C GLY A 118 0.12 26.97 -15.82
N SER A 119 0.17 26.57 -17.10
CA SER A 119 0.19 27.51 -18.24
C SER A 119 -1.19 28.05 -18.63
N ARG A 120 -2.27 27.42 -18.18
CA ARG A 120 -3.64 27.77 -18.55
C ARG A 120 -4.35 28.43 -17.37
N LEU A 121 -4.33 29.78 -17.31
CA LEU A 121 -5.03 30.56 -16.27
C LEU A 121 -6.53 30.20 -16.14
N THR A 122 -7.17 29.71 -17.20
CA THR A 122 -8.58 29.30 -17.18
C THR A 122 -8.83 27.95 -16.50
N LEU A 123 -7.84 27.04 -16.45
CA LEU A 123 -7.95 25.73 -15.79
C LEU A 123 -7.75 25.81 -14.27
N ASN A 124 -7.21 26.94 -13.78
CA ASN A 124 -6.98 27.20 -12.37
C ASN A 124 -8.24 27.67 -11.61
N HIS A 125 -9.43 27.43 -12.16
CA HIS A 125 -10.68 27.58 -11.43
C HIS A 125 -10.87 26.36 -10.51
N ALA A 126 -11.28 26.60 -9.27
CA ALA A 126 -11.33 25.61 -8.18
C ALA A 126 -12.01 24.28 -8.56
N ALA A 127 -13.01 24.30 -9.45
CA ALA A 127 -13.74 23.09 -9.85
C ALA A 127 -13.11 22.31 -11.03
N MET A 128 -12.39 22.97 -11.94
CA MET A 128 -11.83 22.28 -13.12
C MET A 128 -10.47 21.65 -12.85
N LEU A 129 -9.70 22.23 -11.92
CA LEU A 129 -8.36 21.76 -11.56
C LEU A 129 -8.34 20.28 -11.11
N PRO A 130 -9.23 19.81 -10.22
CA PRO A 130 -9.25 18.39 -9.82
C PRO A 130 -9.71 17.45 -10.93
N VAL A 131 -10.68 17.86 -11.74
CA VAL A 131 -11.24 17.01 -12.81
C VAL A 131 -10.20 16.80 -13.92
N VAL A 132 -9.53 17.87 -14.35
CA VAL A 132 -8.50 17.79 -15.39
C VAL A 132 -7.29 17.02 -14.89
N SER A 133 -6.88 17.23 -13.63
CA SER A 133 -5.76 16.46 -13.07
C SER A 133 -6.08 14.97 -12.94
N LEU A 134 -7.32 14.60 -12.56
CA LEU A 134 -7.76 13.20 -12.55
C LEU A 134 -7.80 12.60 -13.97
N ALA A 135 -8.28 13.35 -14.97
CA ALA A 135 -8.28 12.90 -16.36
C ALA A 135 -6.86 12.67 -16.90
N LEU A 136 -5.94 13.60 -16.62
CA LEU A 136 -4.52 13.46 -16.99
C LEU A 136 -3.85 12.30 -16.27
N LEU A 137 -4.21 12.07 -15.00
CA LEU A 137 -3.77 10.90 -14.25
C LEU A 137 -4.23 9.60 -14.91
N MET A 138 -5.51 9.51 -15.33
CA MET A 138 -6.04 8.34 -16.04
C MET A 138 -5.35 8.11 -17.40
N VAL A 139 -5.05 9.18 -18.14
CA VAL A 139 -4.30 9.09 -19.41
C VAL A 139 -2.87 8.60 -19.16
N LEU A 140 -2.20 9.13 -18.13
CA LEU A 140 -0.85 8.71 -17.76
C LEU A 140 -0.82 7.24 -17.35
N THR A 141 -1.71 6.81 -16.45
CA THR A 141 -1.73 5.43 -15.95
C THR A 141 -2.12 4.45 -17.05
N GLY A 142 -3.13 4.77 -17.86
CA GLY A 142 -3.52 3.97 -19.03
C GLY A 142 -2.41 3.87 -20.07
N GLY A 143 -1.78 5.00 -20.43
CA GLY A 143 -0.64 5.01 -21.36
C GLY A 143 0.57 4.24 -20.84
N THR A 144 0.85 4.35 -19.54
CA THR A 144 1.93 3.59 -18.89
C THR A 144 1.68 2.09 -18.95
N LEU A 145 0.44 1.66 -18.69
CA LEU A 145 0.05 0.25 -18.78
C LEU A 145 0.30 -0.32 -20.19
N LEU A 146 -0.09 0.42 -21.23
CA LEU A 146 0.08 -0.01 -22.64
C LEU A 146 1.54 -0.17 -23.06
N VAL A 147 2.45 0.62 -22.48
CA VAL A 147 3.90 0.56 -22.77
C VAL A 147 4.60 -0.53 -21.93
N GLY A 148 3.88 -1.12 -20.95
CA GLY A 148 4.42 -2.12 -20.03
C GLY A 148 5.16 -1.52 -18.83
N GLY A 149 4.83 -0.29 -18.44
CA GLY A 149 5.28 0.32 -17.19
C GLY A 149 4.31 0.06 -16.03
N SER A 150 4.75 0.26 -14.79
CA SER A 150 3.87 0.20 -13.62
C SER A 150 2.99 1.46 -13.54
N PRO A 151 1.66 1.36 -13.71
CA PRO A 151 0.77 2.53 -13.70
C PRO A 151 0.70 3.19 -12.34
N LEU A 152 0.72 2.40 -11.27
CA LEU A 152 0.67 2.88 -9.89
C LEU A 152 1.97 3.65 -9.55
N LEU A 153 3.12 3.15 -10.00
CA LEU A 153 4.39 3.88 -9.84
C LEU A 153 4.42 5.18 -10.65
N ALA A 154 3.91 5.18 -11.88
CA ALA A 154 3.81 6.40 -12.69
C ALA A 154 2.90 7.44 -12.04
N ALA A 155 1.75 7.02 -11.50
CA ALA A 155 0.85 7.87 -10.73
C ALA A 155 1.54 8.46 -9.49
N TYR A 156 2.28 7.65 -8.74
CA TYR A 156 3.01 8.08 -7.55
C TYR A 156 4.07 9.14 -7.89
N VAL A 157 4.92 8.88 -8.89
CA VAL A 157 5.97 9.83 -9.31
C VAL A 157 5.36 11.12 -9.86
N ALA A 158 4.27 11.02 -10.64
CA ALA A 158 3.57 12.20 -11.11
C ALA A 158 2.98 13.03 -9.96
N GLY A 159 2.35 12.36 -8.98
CA GLY A 159 1.84 13.00 -7.76
C GLY A 159 2.93 13.69 -6.95
N LEU A 160 4.10 13.08 -6.81
CA LEU A 160 5.27 13.69 -6.17
C LEU A 160 5.71 14.97 -6.89
N GLY A 161 5.74 14.94 -8.23
CA GLY A 161 6.07 16.11 -9.05
C GLY A 161 5.04 17.24 -8.90
N LEU A 162 3.75 16.90 -8.93
CA LEU A 162 2.63 17.84 -8.74
C LEU A 162 2.64 18.46 -7.34
N GLY A 163 2.85 17.66 -6.30
CA GLY A 163 2.89 18.12 -4.90
C GLY A 163 4.05 19.05 -4.59
N ASN A 164 5.15 18.95 -5.34
CA ASN A 164 6.33 19.83 -5.21
C ASN A 164 6.34 21.01 -6.19
N GLY A 165 5.38 21.09 -7.13
CA GLY A 165 5.32 22.13 -8.16
C GLY A 165 4.87 23.50 -7.62
N PRO A 166 5.53 24.62 -7.97
CA PRO A 166 5.26 25.94 -7.37
C PRO A 166 3.99 26.63 -7.91
N SER A 167 3.38 26.14 -8.99
CA SER A 167 2.42 26.87 -9.82
C SER A 167 0.94 26.47 -9.64
N LEU A 168 0.61 25.59 -8.70
CA LEU A 168 -0.73 25.03 -8.55
C LEU A 168 -1.27 25.21 -7.14
N ASP A 169 -2.61 25.29 -7.02
CA ASP A 169 -3.30 25.17 -5.73
C ASP A 169 -3.19 23.72 -5.22
N ARG A 170 -2.12 23.47 -4.46
CA ARG A 170 -1.80 22.15 -3.89
C ARG A 170 -2.85 21.70 -2.89
N THR A 171 -3.45 22.64 -2.17
CA THR A 171 -4.49 22.36 -1.17
C THR A 171 -5.76 21.84 -1.83
N ALA A 172 -6.25 22.52 -2.87
CA ALA A 172 -7.43 22.08 -3.61
C ALA A 172 -7.20 20.71 -4.30
N LEU A 173 -6.02 20.50 -4.89
CA LEU A 173 -5.66 19.21 -5.50
C LEU A 173 -5.59 18.09 -4.47
N ALA A 174 -4.91 18.31 -3.35
CA ALA A 174 -4.76 17.31 -2.30
C ALA A 174 -6.11 16.94 -1.69
N GLU A 175 -6.99 17.90 -1.43
CA GLU A 175 -8.32 17.65 -0.85
C GLU A 175 -9.22 16.86 -1.82
N ALA A 176 -9.22 17.24 -3.09
CA ALA A 176 -10.03 16.55 -4.09
C ALA A 176 -9.53 15.13 -4.38
N HIS A 177 -8.21 14.93 -4.58
CA HIS A 177 -7.64 13.59 -4.80
C HIS A 177 -7.76 12.71 -3.55
N SER A 178 -7.65 13.28 -2.34
CA SER A 178 -7.94 12.56 -1.09
C SER A 178 -9.39 12.07 -1.06
N SER A 179 -10.34 12.91 -1.46
CA SER A 179 -11.75 12.54 -1.55
C SER A 179 -12.00 11.43 -2.58
N TYR A 180 -11.38 11.51 -3.76
CA TYR A 180 -11.47 10.46 -4.79
C TYR A 180 -10.86 9.14 -4.31
N ALA A 181 -9.69 9.19 -3.67
CA ALA A 181 -9.03 8.02 -3.12
C ALA A 181 -9.91 7.35 -2.05
N LYS A 182 -10.53 8.12 -1.16
CA LYS A 182 -11.45 7.59 -0.13
C LYS A 182 -12.70 6.97 -0.75
N MET A 183 -13.23 7.57 -1.81
CA MET A 183 -14.39 7.01 -2.51
C MET A 183 -14.03 5.68 -3.20
N ALA A 184 -12.87 5.62 -3.87
CA ALA A 184 -12.35 4.39 -4.48
C ALA A 184 -12.08 3.29 -3.45
N GLU A 185 -11.51 3.65 -2.29
CA GLU A 185 -11.27 2.74 -1.17
C GLU A 185 -12.58 2.14 -0.64
N LEU A 186 -13.60 2.98 -0.37
CA LEU A 186 -14.92 2.50 0.06
C LEU A 186 -15.58 1.58 -0.97
N LEU A 187 -15.45 1.90 -2.27
CA LEU A 187 -15.94 1.05 -3.35
C LEU A 187 -15.21 -0.29 -3.38
N LEU A 188 -13.88 -0.30 -3.21
CA LEU A 188 -13.10 -1.56 -3.14
C LEU A 188 -13.54 -2.43 -1.95
N PHE A 189 -13.70 -1.85 -0.76
CA PHE A 189 -14.21 -2.57 0.40
C PHE A 189 -15.63 -3.10 0.19
N LEU A 190 -16.51 -2.33 -0.44
CA LEU A 190 -17.86 -2.75 -0.78
C LEU A 190 -17.86 -3.91 -1.78
N CYS A 191 -17.14 -3.77 -2.90
CA CYS A 191 -16.98 -4.83 -3.89
C CYS A 191 -16.45 -6.11 -3.26
N MET A 192 -15.45 -5.99 -2.39
CA MET A 192 -14.89 -7.12 -1.66
C MET A 192 -15.92 -7.81 -0.76
N GLY A 193 -16.69 -7.03 0.00
CA GLY A 193 -17.77 -7.56 0.85
C GLY A 193 -18.88 -8.25 0.06
N LEU A 194 -19.08 -7.88 -1.21
CA LEU A 194 -20.03 -8.55 -2.12
C LEU A 194 -19.45 -9.82 -2.76
N VAL A 195 -18.14 -9.85 -3.03
CA VAL A 195 -17.44 -11.00 -3.64
C VAL A 195 -17.25 -12.14 -2.63
N VAL A 196 -17.08 -11.82 -1.34
CA VAL A 196 -16.68 -12.79 -0.32
C VAL A 196 -17.86 -13.23 0.55
N ALA A 197 -18.10 -14.54 0.62
CA ALA A 197 -19.05 -15.09 1.58
C ALA A 197 -18.50 -14.98 3.02
N PRO A 198 -19.26 -14.48 4.01
CA PRO A 198 -18.78 -14.30 5.38
C PRO A 198 -18.23 -15.57 6.02
N GLN A 199 -18.85 -16.72 5.71
CA GLN A 199 -18.40 -18.04 6.16
C GLN A 199 -16.96 -18.36 5.73
N ASP A 200 -16.54 -17.96 4.52
CA ASP A 200 -15.19 -18.23 4.01
C ASP A 200 -14.14 -17.40 4.74
N VAL A 201 -14.50 -16.19 5.19
CA VAL A 201 -13.67 -15.37 6.06
C VAL A 201 -13.47 -16.05 7.41
N VAL A 202 -14.54 -16.59 8.00
CA VAL A 202 -14.47 -17.32 9.27
C VAL A 202 -13.60 -18.57 9.13
N TYR A 203 -13.72 -19.32 8.02
CA TYR A 203 -12.85 -20.47 7.77
C TYR A 203 -11.39 -20.09 7.53
N ALA A 204 -11.13 -18.95 6.86
CA ALA A 204 -9.77 -18.44 6.64
C ALA A 204 -9.15 -17.79 7.88
N SER A 205 -9.96 -17.42 8.88
CA SER A 205 -9.57 -16.59 10.04
C SER A 205 -8.35 -17.14 10.79
N GLY A 206 -8.31 -18.45 11.05
CA GLY A 206 -7.17 -19.08 11.76
C GLY A 206 -5.84 -18.87 11.03
N TRP A 207 -5.83 -19.08 9.72
CA TRP A 207 -4.64 -18.86 8.90
C TRP A 207 -4.32 -17.39 8.71
N ALA A 208 -5.34 -16.55 8.56
CA ALA A 208 -5.18 -15.11 8.49
C ALA A 208 -4.56 -14.55 9.78
N PHE A 209 -4.92 -15.09 10.94
CA PHE A 209 -4.35 -14.70 12.23
C PHE A 209 -2.87 -15.12 12.35
N VAL A 210 -2.54 -16.35 11.96
CA VAL A 210 -1.14 -16.80 11.90
C VAL A 210 -0.32 -15.93 10.95
N LEU A 211 -0.85 -15.64 9.77
CA LEU A 211 -0.21 -14.77 8.79
C LEU A 211 -0.01 -13.36 9.38
N PHE A 212 -1.02 -12.80 10.03
CA PHE A 212 -0.97 -11.50 10.71
C PHE A 212 0.15 -11.46 11.76
N LEU A 213 0.25 -12.47 12.63
CA LEU A 213 1.32 -12.54 13.63
C LEU A 213 2.71 -12.68 12.99
N LEU A 214 2.84 -13.54 11.99
CA LEU A 214 4.10 -13.74 11.26
C LEU A 214 4.56 -12.44 10.62
N MET A 215 3.66 -11.73 9.95
CA MET A 215 3.95 -10.43 9.37
C MET A 215 4.38 -9.41 10.41
N GLN A 216 3.69 -9.36 11.55
CA GLN A 216 4.04 -8.42 12.61
C GLN A 216 5.42 -8.71 13.18
N ALA A 217 5.78 -9.99 13.31
CA ALA A 217 7.12 -10.42 13.72
C ALA A 217 8.19 -10.07 12.68
N VAL A 218 7.93 -10.34 11.38
CA VAL A 218 8.84 -9.98 10.28
C VAL A 218 9.04 -8.47 10.22
N ARG A 219 7.96 -7.68 10.30
CA ARG A 219 8.04 -6.22 10.32
C ARG A 219 8.83 -5.71 11.53
N PHE A 220 8.58 -6.26 12.72
CA PHE A 220 9.36 -5.94 13.91
C PHE A 220 10.86 -6.20 13.69
N LEU A 221 11.22 -7.38 13.17
CA LEU A 221 12.60 -7.72 12.90
C LEU A 221 13.25 -6.80 11.86
N MET A 222 12.58 -6.58 10.72
CA MET A 222 13.12 -5.78 9.62
C MET A 222 13.27 -4.31 10.00
N VAL A 223 12.29 -3.72 10.67
CA VAL A 223 12.35 -2.32 11.11
C VAL A 223 13.50 -2.12 12.10
N HIS A 224 13.66 -2.99 13.10
CA HIS A 224 14.77 -2.88 14.05
C HIS A 224 16.13 -3.15 13.40
N ALA A 225 16.22 -4.09 12.46
CA ALA A 225 17.46 -4.37 11.74
C ALA A 225 17.89 -3.17 10.87
N LEU A 226 16.95 -2.59 10.10
CA LEU A 226 17.23 -1.47 9.21
C LEU A 226 17.48 -0.16 9.97
N LEU A 227 16.82 0.05 11.11
CA LEU A 227 16.97 1.26 11.92
C LEU A 227 18.04 1.15 13.00
N TRP A 228 18.73 0.01 13.16
CA TRP A 228 19.69 -0.22 14.25
C TRP A 228 20.80 0.86 14.32
N HIS A 229 21.28 1.34 13.17
CA HIS A 229 22.34 2.35 13.09
C HIS A 229 21.82 3.78 12.78
N THR A 230 20.54 4.04 12.97
CA THR A 230 19.92 5.34 12.64
C THR A 230 19.68 6.19 13.89
N THR A 231 19.24 7.44 13.70
CA THR A 231 18.93 8.39 14.77
C THR A 231 17.57 8.15 15.45
N PHE A 232 16.85 7.10 15.04
CA PHE A 232 15.56 6.73 15.61
C PHE A 232 15.73 6.03 16.96
N THR A 233 14.98 6.50 17.95
CA THR A 233 14.97 5.93 19.31
C THR A 233 14.23 4.58 19.31
N LYS A 234 14.53 3.71 20.29
CA LYS A 234 13.83 2.41 20.42
C LYS A 234 12.29 2.54 20.49
N PRO A 235 11.71 3.52 21.21
CA PRO A 235 10.27 3.73 21.19
C PRO A 235 9.73 4.05 19.79
N GLU A 236 10.44 4.86 19.01
CA GLU A 236 10.06 5.16 17.62
C GLU A 236 10.15 3.91 16.73
N GLN A 237 11.21 3.10 16.85
CA GLN A 237 11.37 1.87 16.07
C GLN A 237 10.24 0.88 16.34
N ILE A 238 9.87 0.70 17.61
CA ILE A 238 8.75 -0.16 17.99
C ILE A 238 7.43 0.40 17.44
N PHE A 239 7.21 1.71 17.56
CA PHE A 239 6.01 2.33 17.03
C PHE A 239 5.90 2.14 15.50
N VAL A 240 6.95 2.42 14.73
CA VAL A 240 6.99 2.19 13.27
C VAL A 240 6.69 0.73 12.94
N SER A 241 7.26 -0.20 13.72
CA SER A 241 7.02 -1.62 13.50
C SER A 241 5.57 -2.03 13.73
N CYS A 242 4.85 -1.37 14.64
CA CYS A 242 3.43 -1.62 14.91
C CYS A 242 2.49 -0.81 14.00
N ALA A 243 2.95 0.33 13.46
CA ALA A 243 2.17 1.29 12.67
C ALA A 243 1.93 0.86 11.22
N GLY A 244 2.06 -0.41 10.88
CA GLY A 244 1.73 -0.91 9.54
C GLY A 244 0.29 -1.37 9.47
N LEU A 245 -0.68 -0.49 9.24
CA LEU A 245 -2.02 -0.97 8.86
C LEU A 245 -2.02 -1.43 7.40
N ARG A 246 -2.89 -2.39 7.09
CA ARG A 246 -3.13 -2.87 5.74
C ARG A 246 -4.38 -2.20 5.22
N GLY A 247 -4.30 -1.61 4.04
CA GLY A 247 -5.39 -0.85 3.43
C GLY A 247 -5.99 -1.54 2.22
N ALA A 248 -6.25 -0.73 1.19
CA ALA A 248 -6.99 -1.14 -0.01
C ALA A 248 -6.19 -2.03 -0.99
N VAL A 249 -4.87 -1.93 -1.03
CA VAL A 249 -4.04 -2.65 -2.02
C VAL A 249 -4.10 -4.19 -1.86
N PRO A 250 -3.99 -4.78 -0.65
CA PRO A 250 -4.20 -6.23 -0.47
C PRO A 250 -5.56 -6.71 -1.01
N ILE A 251 -6.60 -5.88 -0.87
CA ILE A 251 -7.95 -6.18 -1.33
C ILE A 251 -8.00 -6.18 -2.87
N ALA A 252 -7.46 -5.12 -3.49
CA ALA A 252 -7.40 -5.01 -4.95
C ALA A 252 -6.62 -6.20 -5.56
N LEU A 253 -5.48 -6.55 -4.97
CA LEU A 253 -4.68 -7.70 -5.40
C LEU A 253 -5.43 -9.02 -5.27
N ALA A 254 -6.14 -9.23 -4.15
CA ALA A 254 -6.90 -10.45 -3.95
C ALA A 254 -8.05 -10.61 -4.97
N ILE A 255 -8.70 -9.52 -5.36
CA ILE A 255 -9.71 -9.52 -6.43
C ILE A 255 -9.07 -9.87 -7.77
N ASP A 256 -7.88 -9.34 -8.07
CA ASP A 256 -7.12 -9.66 -9.29
C ASP A 256 -6.70 -11.14 -9.35
N ALA A 257 -6.26 -11.70 -8.22
CA ALA A 257 -5.99 -13.13 -8.13
C ALA A 257 -7.26 -13.99 -8.36
N TRP A 258 -8.42 -13.54 -7.88
CA TRP A 258 -9.67 -14.24 -8.12
C TRP A 258 -10.12 -14.19 -9.59
N SER A 259 -9.93 -13.06 -10.26
CA SER A 259 -10.30 -12.88 -11.68
C SER A 259 -9.35 -13.59 -12.64
N SER A 260 -8.10 -13.86 -12.23
CA SER A 260 -7.08 -14.53 -13.05
C SER A 260 -7.41 -15.98 -13.48
N GLY A 261 -8.42 -16.62 -12.87
CA GLY A 261 -8.78 -18.01 -13.16
C GLY A 261 -7.86 -19.06 -12.55
N ILE A 262 -6.87 -18.67 -11.74
CA ILE A 262 -5.95 -19.58 -11.06
C ILE A 262 -6.68 -20.31 -9.91
N SER A 263 -6.40 -21.61 -9.76
CA SER A 263 -7.09 -22.50 -8.80
C SER A 263 -7.05 -22.03 -7.35
N TRP A 264 -5.95 -21.42 -6.90
CA TRP A 264 -5.82 -20.88 -5.54
C TRP A 264 -6.31 -19.43 -5.41
N GLY A 265 -6.56 -18.73 -6.53
CA GLY A 265 -6.98 -17.33 -6.56
C GLY A 265 -8.28 -17.08 -5.80
N ALA A 266 -9.24 -18.01 -5.89
CA ALA A 266 -10.51 -17.95 -5.15
C ALA A 266 -10.37 -17.95 -3.62
N SER A 267 -9.24 -18.41 -3.09
CA SER A 267 -8.98 -18.38 -1.64
C SER A 267 -8.34 -17.08 -1.16
N MET A 268 -7.89 -16.20 -2.07
CA MET A 268 -7.19 -14.96 -1.71
C MET A 268 -8.13 -13.89 -1.15
N PRO A 269 -9.33 -13.64 -1.71
CA PRO A 269 -10.23 -12.64 -1.16
C PRO A 269 -10.59 -12.84 0.33
N PRO A 270 -11.14 -13.99 0.78
CA PRO A 270 -11.45 -14.18 2.19
C PRO A 270 -10.23 -14.08 3.11
N LEU A 271 -9.05 -14.51 2.64
CA LEU A 271 -7.79 -14.38 3.38
C LEU A 271 -7.40 -12.90 3.55
N ALA A 272 -7.36 -12.14 2.47
CA ALA A 272 -6.99 -10.73 2.48
C ALA A 272 -7.92 -9.92 3.39
N LEU A 273 -9.22 -10.15 3.27
CA LEU A 273 -10.22 -9.50 4.10
C LEU A 273 -10.02 -9.83 5.60
N ALA A 274 -9.82 -11.10 5.94
CA ALA A 274 -9.56 -11.50 7.34
C ALA A 274 -8.30 -10.84 7.91
N VAL A 275 -7.21 -10.79 7.13
CA VAL A 275 -5.95 -10.13 7.54
C VAL A 275 -6.15 -8.63 7.78
N VAL A 276 -6.82 -7.94 6.85
CA VAL A 276 -7.11 -6.51 6.97
C VAL A 276 -7.97 -6.23 8.20
N LEU A 277 -8.99 -7.07 8.45
CA LEU A 277 -9.83 -6.96 9.65
C LEU A 277 -9.02 -7.15 10.93
N TYR A 278 -8.13 -8.14 11.01
CA TYR A 278 -7.25 -8.29 12.18
C TYR A 278 -6.35 -7.07 12.40
N GLY A 279 -5.77 -6.52 11.33
CA GLY A 279 -4.99 -5.30 11.40
C GLY A 279 -5.83 -4.13 11.93
N LEU A 280 -7.00 -3.89 11.34
CA LEU A 280 -7.88 -2.80 11.75
C LEU A 280 -8.35 -2.93 13.19
N PHE A 281 -8.76 -4.13 13.63
CA PHE A 281 -9.18 -4.35 15.02
C PHE A 281 -8.00 -4.24 15.98
N ILE A 282 -6.95 -5.02 15.79
CA ILE A 282 -5.85 -5.10 16.75
C ILE A 282 -5.03 -3.81 16.76
N GLN A 283 -4.58 -3.34 15.59
CA GLN A 283 -3.75 -2.13 15.49
C GLN A 283 -4.59 -0.86 15.67
N GLY A 284 -5.86 -0.86 15.27
CA GLY A 284 -6.77 0.27 15.48
C GLY A 284 -6.96 0.62 16.95
N PHE A 285 -7.12 -0.38 17.82
CA PHE A 285 -7.18 -0.14 19.27
C PHE A 285 -5.81 0.07 19.91
N ALA A 286 -4.73 -0.47 19.34
CA ALA A 286 -3.40 -0.45 19.96
C ALA A 286 -2.56 0.81 19.67
N LEU A 287 -2.71 1.44 18.50
CA LEU A 287 -1.73 2.46 18.05
C LEU A 287 -1.71 3.75 18.87
N VAL A 288 -2.89 4.31 19.18
CA VAL A 288 -2.99 5.52 20.01
C VAL A 288 -2.42 5.29 21.42
N PRO A 289 -2.87 4.28 22.20
CA PRO A 289 -2.32 4.05 23.53
C PRO A 289 -0.84 3.65 23.49
N LEU A 290 -0.37 3.00 22.42
CA LEU A 290 1.05 2.71 22.23
C LEU A 290 1.86 4.00 22.09
N ALA A 291 1.43 4.95 21.25
CA ALA A 291 2.11 6.24 21.10
C ALA A 291 2.20 7.01 22.43
N GLU A 292 1.11 7.03 23.20
CA GLU A 292 1.06 7.69 24.51
C GLU A 292 1.97 7.01 25.53
N ARG A 293 1.89 5.67 25.65
CA ARG A 293 2.72 4.90 26.58
C ARG A 293 4.21 5.00 26.25
N MET A 294 4.55 5.21 24.98
CA MET A 294 5.92 5.38 24.52
C MET A 294 6.42 6.82 24.64
N ASN A 295 5.62 7.74 25.19
CA ASN A 295 5.95 9.17 25.31
C ASN A 295 6.37 9.80 23.97
N LEU A 296 5.76 9.35 22.87
CA LEU A 296 6.00 9.90 21.53
C LEU A 296 5.16 11.15 21.27
N THR A 297 4.30 11.56 22.20
CA THR A 297 3.46 12.74 22.05
C THR A 297 4.20 13.99 22.52
N LEU A 298 4.37 14.93 21.60
CA LEU A 298 4.85 16.27 21.85
C LEU A 298 3.78 17.06 22.63
N PRO A 299 4.20 18.10 23.40
CA PRO A 299 3.29 19.04 24.03
C PRO A 299 2.31 19.64 23.01
N SER A 300 1.08 19.89 23.43
CA SER A 300 0.06 20.43 22.54
C SER A 300 0.51 21.80 21.99
N PRO A 301 0.39 22.08 20.68
CA PRO A 301 0.70 23.41 20.12
C PRO A 301 -0.08 24.57 20.77
N GLN A 302 -1.16 24.27 21.50
CA GLN A 302 -1.97 25.24 22.23
C GLN A 302 -1.48 25.54 23.66
N GLN A 303 -0.35 24.97 24.09
CA GLN A 303 0.22 25.19 25.43
C GLN A 303 1.55 25.94 25.40
N ASP A 304 1.82 26.71 24.36
CA ASP A 304 2.93 27.67 24.37
C ASP A 304 2.40 29.08 24.73
N PRO A 305 2.34 29.45 26.03
CA PRO A 305 1.92 30.78 26.45
C PRO A 305 2.87 31.90 25.99
N ASP A 306 4.07 31.56 25.47
CA ASP A 306 5.10 32.52 25.06
C ASP A 306 5.03 32.90 23.56
N ALA A 307 4.15 32.28 22.76
CA ALA A 307 3.97 32.65 21.35
C ALA A 307 3.00 33.84 21.12
N ALA A 308 2.40 34.36 22.20
CA ALA A 308 1.45 35.48 22.18
C ALA A 308 1.99 36.77 22.83
N ALA A 309 3.29 36.87 23.05
CA ALA A 309 3.95 38.07 23.59
C ALA A 309 4.77 38.80 22.51
#